data_AF-A0A9F2R8V8-F1
#
_entry.id   AF-A0A9F2R8V8-F1
#
_cell.length_a   1.000
_cell.length_b   1.000
_cell.length_c   1.000
_cell.angle_alpha   90.00
_cell.angle_beta   90.00
_cell.angle_gamma   90.00
#
_symmetry.space_group_name_H-M   'P 1'
#
loop_
_entity.id
_entity.type
_entity.pdbx_description
1 polymer ?
#
loop_
_entity_poly.entity_id
_entity_poly.type
_entity_poly.pdbx_seq_one_letter_code
_entity_poly.pdbx_strand_id
1 'polypeptide(L)'
;MCVFGQNWNPSETVRLTARILAKQKTHLERTESEKLLSIKEFESHLDKLDSEKKELIQNDISALHHFYSKHIEYPDNAALVVLFGQVNCNGFTIEDEELSHLGSAIFPDVALMNHSCCPNVIVTYKGTVAEVRAVQEIEAGDEIFTSYIDLLYPTEDRNDRLRDSYFFTCDCRECFTKEKDKDKLEIRKLNEPLSAEAVRDMIRYARNVIEEFRRAKHYKSPGELLEVCELSLDKMGSVFADSNVYMLHMMYQAMGVCLYMQDWEGALRYGQKIIKPYSKHYPSYSLNVASMWLKLGRLYMGLENRPAGVKALKKAIAIMEIAHGKDHPYVIEIKKELEAH
;
A
#
# COMPACT_ATOMS: atom_id res chain seq x y z
N MET A 1 -25.22 -20.65 -12.46
CA MET A 1 -24.08 -20.59 -13.40
C MET A 1 -23.91 -19.15 -13.85
N CYS A 2 -22.72 -18.56 -13.69
CA CYS A 2 -22.45 -17.22 -14.19
C CYS A 2 -22.55 -17.23 -15.72
N VAL A 3 -23.41 -16.40 -16.32
CA VAL A 3 -23.66 -16.34 -17.78
C VAL A 3 -22.37 -16.13 -18.58
N PHE A 4 -21.37 -15.50 -17.96
CA PHE A 4 -20.10 -15.14 -18.58
C PHE A 4 -19.03 -16.24 -18.49
N GLY A 5 -19.19 -17.26 -17.63
CA GLY A 5 -18.19 -18.33 -17.48
C GLY A 5 -16.76 -17.81 -17.29
N GLN A 6 -15.84 -18.26 -18.14
CA GLN A 6 -14.43 -17.82 -18.15
C GLN A 6 -14.23 -16.37 -18.60
N ASN A 7 -15.23 -15.76 -19.26
CA ASN A 7 -15.17 -14.37 -19.72
C ASN A 7 -15.57 -13.37 -18.62
N TRP A 8 -15.88 -13.83 -17.41
CA TRP A 8 -16.16 -12.94 -16.28
C TRP A 8 -14.85 -12.38 -15.73
N ASN A 9 -14.52 -11.14 -16.08
CA ASN A 9 -13.29 -10.47 -15.64
C ASN A 9 -13.46 -8.96 -15.31
N PRO A 10 -14.55 -8.51 -14.63
CA PRO A 10 -14.65 -7.11 -14.21
C PRO A 10 -13.51 -6.72 -13.25
N SER A 11 -12.98 -5.51 -13.41
CA SER A 11 -11.99 -4.93 -12.49
C SER A 11 -12.55 -4.87 -11.06
N GLU A 12 -11.66 -4.85 -10.05
CA GLU A 12 -12.10 -4.78 -8.66
C GLU A 12 -12.87 -3.49 -8.36
N THR A 13 -12.47 -2.37 -8.97
CA THR A 13 -13.19 -1.09 -8.94
C THR A 13 -14.61 -1.24 -9.48
N VAL A 14 -14.80 -1.88 -10.64
CA VAL A 14 -16.14 -2.13 -11.21
C VAL A 14 -16.99 -3.00 -10.27
N ARG A 15 -16.40 -4.03 -9.67
CA ARG A 15 -17.10 -4.90 -8.70
C ARG A 15 -17.54 -4.12 -7.46
N LEU A 16 -16.71 -3.21 -6.96
CA LEU A 16 -17.04 -2.37 -5.81
C LEU A 16 -18.12 -1.35 -6.17
N THR A 17 -17.98 -0.64 -7.29
CA THR A 17 -18.98 0.34 -7.78
C THR A 17 -20.34 -0.30 -8.00
N ALA A 18 -20.39 -1.52 -8.56
CA ALA A 18 -21.62 -2.29 -8.69
C ALA A 18 -22.32 -2.53 -7.34
N ARG A 19 -21.55 -2.82 -6.28
CA ARG A 19 -22.08 -3.01 -4.92
C ARG A 19 -22.56 -1.69 -4.31
N ILE A 20 -21.88 -0.58 -4.57
CA ILE A 20 -22.31 0.76 -4.13
C ILE A 20 -23.67 1.11 -4.73
N LEU A 21 -23.84 0.93 -6.05
CA LEU A 21 -25.12 1.17 -6.72
C LEU A 21 -26.25 0.28 -6.15
N ALA A 22 -25.96 -1.00 -5.91
CA ALA A 22 -26.92 -1.90 -5.27
C ALA A 22 -27.27 -1.48 -3.83
N LYS A 23 -26.29 -0.97 -3.07
CA LYS A 23 -26.51 -0.46 -1.71
C LYS A 23 -27.35 0.81 -1.72
N GLN A 24 -27.07 1.76 -2.62
CA GLN A 24 -27.83 3.00 -2.76
C GLN A 24 -29.30 2.75 -3.16
N LYS A 25 -29.57 1.67 -3.92
CA LYS A 25 -30.94 1.27 -4.24
C LYS A 25 -31.70 0.70 -3.04
N THR A 26 -31.02 -0.02 -2.16
CA THR A 26 -31.63 -0.70 -1.00
C THR A 26 -31.67 0.18 0.25
N HIS A 27 -30.78 1.17 0.35
CA HIS A 27 -30.69 2.12 1.45
C HIS A 27 -30.54 3.54 0.88
N LEU A 28 -31.65 4.26 0.84
CA LEU A 28 -31.70 5.64 0.33
C LEU A 28 -31.27 6.69 1.36
N GLU A 29 -31.35 6.32 2.65
CA GLU A 29 -30.96 7.14 3.79
C GLU A 29 -29.51 6.91 4.18
N ARG A 30 -28.93 7.84 4.98
CA ARG A 30 -27.57 7.69 5.50
C ARG A 30 -27.44 6.40 6.31
N THR A 31 -26.35 5.69 6.09
CA THR A 31 -26.04 4.46 6.81
C THR A 31 -25.23 4.73 8.08
N GLU A 32 -25.07 3.72 8.94
CA GLU A 32 -24.18 3.79 10.11
C GLU A 32 -22.71 4.05 9.75
N SER A 33 -22.33 3.90 8.48
CA SER A 33 -20.99 4.18 7.98
C SER A 33 -20.80 5.63 7.48
N GLU A 34 -21.87 6.45 7.52
CA GLU A 34 -21.94 7.80 6.97
C GLU A 34 -22.42 8.83 8.02
N LYS A 35 -21.89 8.73 9.25
CA LYS A 35 -22.29 9.61 10.35
C LYS A 35 -21.79 11.03 10.15
N LEU A 36 -20.59 11.18 9.59
CA LEU A 36 -19.92 12.44 9.33
C LEU A 36 -19.89 12.79 7.84
N LEU A 37 -19.58 11.81 6.98
CA LEU A 37 -19.45 12.01 5.54
C LEU A 37 -20.29 10.97 4.78
N SER A 38 -21.14 11.41 3.84
CA SER A 38 -21.87 10.50 2.96
C SER A 38 -21.13 10.25 1.64
N ILE A 39 -21.41 9.12 1.00
CA ILE A 39 -20.82 8.78 -0.31
C ILE A 39 -21.18 9.84 -1.37
N LYS A 40 -22.36 10.45 -1.26
CA LYS A 40 -22.80 11.52 -2.18
C LYS A 40 -21.96 12.80 -2.05
N GLU A 41 -21.32 13.00 -0.90
CA GLU A 41 -20.47 14.16 -0.60
C GLU A 41 -18.98 13.90 -0.90
N PHE A 42 -18.62 12.69 -1.36
CA PHE A 42 -17.24 12.38 -1.71
C PHE A 42 -16.69 13.31 -2.80
N GLU A 43 -15.45 13.73 -2.59
CA GLU A 43 -14.66 14.41 -3.60
C GLU A 43 -14.36 13.44 -4.76
N SER A 44 -14.48 13.95 -5.98
CA SER A 44 -14.31 13.19 -7.23
C SER A 44 -13.17 13.70 -8.11
N HIS A 45 -12.72 14.94 -7.88
CA HIS A 45 -11.73 15.66 -8.68
C HIS A 45 -12.02 15.60 -10.19
N LEU A 46 -13.30 15.61 -10.56
CA LEU A 46 -13.75 15.51 -11.95
C LEU A 46 -13.12 16.57 -12.88
N ASP A 47 -12.93 17.78 -12.35
CA ASP A 47 -12.32 18.92 -13.02
C ASP A 47 -10.81 18.74 -13.29
N LYS A 48 -10.15 17.85 -12.54
CA LYS A 48 -8.71 17.56 -12.66
C LYS A 48 -8.40 16.28 -13.44
N LEU A 49 -9.40 15.55 -13.91
CA LEU A 49 -9.20 14.32 -14.68
C LEU A 49 -8.63 14.62 -16.08
N ASP A 50 -7.44 14.09 -16.34
CA ASP A 50 -6.81 14.05 -17.66
C ASP A 50 -7.54 13.08 -18.62
N SER A 51 -7.10 13.05 -19.88
CA SER A 51 -7.72 12.20 -20.92
C SER A 51 -7.55 10.71 -20.65
N GLU A 52 -6.41 10.29 -20.08
CA GLU A 52 -6.11 8.88 -19.80
C GLU A 52 -7.03 8.35 -18.69
N LYS A 53 -7.17 9.10 -17.60
CA LYS A 53 -8.08 8.74 -16.50
C LYS A 53 -9.54 8.72 -16.94
N LYS A 54 -9.96 9.64 -17.81
CA LYS A 54 -11.30 9.62 -18.40
C LYS A 54 -11.54 8.37 -19.25
N GLU A 55 -10.58 7.97 -20.06
CA GLU A 55 -10.66 6.74 -20.87
C GLU A 55 -10.77 5.49 -19.98
N LEU A 56 -9.94 5.39 -18.94
CA LEU A 56 -10.02 4.30 -17.95
C LEU A 56 -11.40 4.20 -17.29
N ILE A 57 -11.96 5.34 -16.87
CA ILE A 57 -13.32 5.39 -16.29
C ILE A 57 -14.37 4.94 -17.31
N GLN A 58 -14.27 5.34 -18.58
CA GLN A 58 -15.23 4.88 -19.60
C GLN A 58 -15.12 3.38 -19.89
N ASN A 59 -13.91 2.82 -19.83
CA ASN A 59 -13.71 1.36 -19.91
C ASN A 59 -14.35 0.64 -18.73
N ASP A 60 -14.21 1.17 -17.51
CA ASP A 60 -14.86 0.64 -16.32
C ASP A 60 -16.40 0.75 -16.39
N ILE A 61 -16.94 1.88 -16.88
CA ILE A 61 -18.39 2.05 -17.12
C ILE A 61 -18.90 1.02 -18.14
N SER A 62 -18.16 0.79 -19.22
CA SER A 62 -18.50 -0.20 -20.23
C SER A 62 -18.53 -1.61 -19.65
N ALA A 63 -17.52 -1.96 -18.82
CA ALA A 63 -17.46 -3.23 -18.11
C ALA A 63 -18.60 -3.37 -17.08
N LEU A 64 -18.95 -2.30 -16.37
CA LEU A 64 -20.07 -2.28 -15.44
C LEU A 64 -21.38 -2.63 -16.14
N HIS A 65 -21.70 -1.96 -17.26
CA HIS A 65 -22.88 -2.29 -18.06
C HIS A 65 -22.84 -3.71 -18.61
N HIS A 66 -21.68 -4.15 -19.11
CA HIS A 66 -21.52 -5.49 -19.68
C HIS A 66 -21.82 -6.59 -18.65
N PHE A 67 -21.22 -6.52 -17.45
CA PHE A 67 -21.29 -7.59 -16.46
C PHE A 67 -22.48 -7.51 -15.50
N TYR A 68 -23.04 -6.32 -15.25
CA TYR A 68 -24.01 -6.11 -14.16
C TYR A 68 -25.40 -5.61 -14.59
N SER A 69 -25.67 -5.49 -15.90
CA SER A 69 -26.93 -4.95 -16.45
C SER A 69 -28.21 -5.63 -15.98
N LYS A 70 -28.14 -6.89 -15.53
CA LYS A 70 -29.32 -7.64 -15.10
C LYS A 70 -29.94 -7.17 -13.78
N HIS A 71 -29.16 -6.53 -12.91
CA HIS A 71 -29.56 -6.30 -11.51
C HIS A 71 -29.41 -4.84 -11.05
N ILE A 72 -28.81 -3.97 -11.87
CA ILE A 72 -28.51 -2.58 -11.51
C ILE A 72 -29.32 -1.65 -12.42
N GLU A 73 -30.03 -0.72 -11.79
CA GLU A 73 -30.54 0.47 -12.47
C GLU A 73 -29.42 1.50 -12.48
N TYR A 74 -29.05 1.95 -13.68
CA TYR A 74 -27.93 2.87 -13.84
C TYR A 74 -28.42 4.32 -13.83
N PRO A 75 -27.71 5.23 -13.17
CA PRO A 75 -27.84 6.65 -13.46
C PRO A 75 -27.25 6.96 -14.85
N ASP A 76 -27.32 8.22 -15.26
CA ASP A 76 -26.70 8.63 -16.53
C ASP A 76 -25.16 8.50 -16.51
N ASN A 77 -24.53 8.58 -17.68
CA ASN A 77 -23.08 8.41 -17.81
C ASN A 77 -22.31 9.47 -17.01
N ALA A 78 -22.80 10.70 -16.93
CA ALA A 78 -22.14 11.77 -16.19
C ALA A 78 -22.07 11.46 -14.69
N ALA A 79 -23.17 10.95 -14.12
CA ALA A 79 -23.22 10.50 -12.73
C ALA A 79 -22.32 9.27 -12.49
N LEU A 80 -22.22 8.35 -13.44
CA LEU A 80 -21.28 7.21 -13.32
C LEU A 80 -19.83 7.68 -13.35
N VAL A 81 -19.48 8.65 -14.19
CA VAL A 81 -18.12 9.23 -14.21
C VAL A 81 -17.77 9.86 -12.87
N VAL A 82 -18.70 10.62 -12.27
CA VAL A 82 -18.53 11.16 -10.92
C VAL A 82 -18.31 10.03 -9.91
N LEU A 83 -19.17 9.00 -9.92
CA LEU A 83 -19.08 7.90 -8.96
C LEU A 83 -17.75 7.14 -9.07
N PHE A 84 -17.25 6.87 -10.27
CA PHE A 84 -15.94 6.24 -10.43
C PHE A 84 -14.80 7.15 -9.96
N GLY A 85 -14.89 8.47 -10.21
CA GLY A 85 -13.96 9.45 -9.63
C GLY A 85 -13.96 9.40 -8.09
N GLN A 86 -15.14 9.35 -7.48
CA GLN A 86 -15.31 9.23 -6.03
C GLN A 86 -14.73 7.91 -5.49
N VAL A 87 -15.01 6.78 -6.14
CA VAL A 87 -14.47 5.47 -5.72
C VAL A 87 -12.95 5.45 -5.80
N ASN A 88 -12.36 6.02 -6.85
CA ASN A 88 -10.91 6.07 -6.99
C ASN A 88 -10.24 6.98 -5.95
N CYS A 89 -10.88 8.08 -5.55
CA CYS A 89 -10.31 9.02 -4.57
C CYS A 89 -10.51 8.57 -3.11
N ASN A 90 -11.55 7.79 -2.82
CA ASN A 90 -12.00 7.49 -1.45
C ASN A 90 -12.03 5.98 -1.14
N GLY A 91 -11.60 5.15 -2.08
CA GLY A 91 -11.55 3.70 -1.95
C GLY A 91 -10.41 3.24 -1.06
N PHE A 92 -10.67 2.22 -0.25
CA PHE A 92 -9.68 1.61 0.64
C PHE A 92 -9.37 0.19 0.18
N THR A 93 -8.08 -0.15 0.20
CA THR A 93 -7.64 -1.54 0.15
C THR A 93 -7.64 -2.13 1.56
N ILE A 94 -8.34 -3.24 1.74
CA ILE A 94 -8.29 -4.07 2.95
C ILE A 94 -7.12 -5.03 2.80
N GLU A 95 -6.27 -5.04 3.82
CA GLU A 95 -5.06 -5.86 3.88
C GLU A 95 -5.05 -6.73 5.14
N ASP A 96 -4.36 -7.88 5.06
CA ASP A 96 -4.12 -8.75 6.22
C ASP A 96 -2.94 -8.27 7.08
N GLU A 97 -2.57 -9.04 8.10
CA GLU A 97 -1.47 -8.70 9.01
C GLU A 97 -0.08 -8.67 8.35
N GLU A 98 0.05 -9.25 7.17
CA GLU A 98 1.25 -9.24 6.34
C GLU A 98 1.20 -8.20 5.21
N LEU A 99 0.17 -7.35 5.20
CA LEU A 99 -0.14 -6.38 4.14
C LEU A 99 -0.39 -7.03 2.77
N SER A 100 -1.00 -8.22 2.76
CA SER A 100 -1.49 -8.84 1.54
C SER A 100 -2.88 -8.32 1.20
N HIS A 101 -3.12 -8.02 -0.08
CA HIS A 101 -4.42 -7.53 -0.58
C HIS A 101 -5.53 -8.56 -0.36
N LEU A 102 -6.56 -8.20 0.41
CA LEU A 102 -7.76 -9.02 0.61
C LEU A 102 -8.95 -8.54 -0.25
N GLY A 103 -9.04 -7.24 -0.52
CA GLY A 103 -10.08 -6.66 -1.37
C GLY A 103 -10.25 -5.16 -1.17
N SER A 104 -11.22 -4.57 -1.87
CA SER A 104 -11.51 -3.13 -1.83
C SER A 104 -12.84 -2.83 -1.12
N ALA A 105 -12.91 -1.70 -0.42
CA ALA A 105 -14.06 -1.24 0.34
C ALA A 105 -14.21 0.29 0.37
N ILE A 106 -15.38 0.76 0.80
CA ILE A 106 -15.68 2.16 1.06
C ILE A 106 -15.98 2.33 2.55
N PHE A 107 -15.30 3.27 3.19
CA PHE A 107 -15.50 3.65 4.58
C PHE A 107 -15.70 5.17 4.68
N PRO A 108 -16.93 5.69 4.52
CA PRO A 108 -17.15 7.12 4.33
C PRO A 108 -16.62 8.01 5.46
N ASP A 109 -16.90 7.66 6.72
CA ASP A 109 -16.37 8.43 7.85
C ASP A 109 -14.84 8.34 7.99
N VAL A 110 -14.20 7.28 7.48
CA VAL A 110 -12.74 7.12 7.47
C VAL A 110 -12.12 7.91 6.31
N ALA A 111 -12.81 7.99 5.16
CA ALA A 111 -12.42 8.76 3.98
C ALA A 111 -12.38 10.28 4.25
N LEU A 112 -13.01 10.74 5.33
CA LEU A 112 -12.97 12.14 5.76
C LEU A 112 -11.58 12.58 6.25
N MET A 113 -10.75 11.65 6.75
CA MET A 113 -9.43 11.98 7.31
C MET A 113 -8.44 12.32 6.21
N ASN A 114 -7.84 13.50 6.27
CA ASN A 114 -6.84 13.94 5.30
C ASN A 114 -5.51 13.18 5.39
N HIS A 115 -4.67 13.38 4.38
CA HIS A 115 -3.34 12.80 4.30
C HIS A 115 -2.28 13.60 5.06
N SER A 116 -1.38 12.90 5.74
CA SER A 116 -0.06 13.41 6.13
C SER A 116 1.03 12.34 5.96
N CYS A 117 2.24 12.74 5.57
CA CYS A 117 3.41 11.84 5.57
C CYS A 117 3.95 11.57 6.99
N CYS A 118 3.44 12.28 8.00
CA CYS A 118 3.68 12.03 9.42
C CYS A 118 2.32 11.85 10.14
N PRO A 119 1.57 10.78 9.84
CA PRO A 119 0.19 10.61 10.29
C PRO A 119 0.12 10.38 11.80
N ASN A 120 -0.93 10.89 12.44
CA ASN A 120 -1.19 10.69 13.87
C ASN A 120 -2.12 9.50 14.14
N VAL A 121 -2.73 8.91 13.10
CA VAL A 121 -3.51 7.67 13.19
C VAL A 121 -3.09 6.64 12.13
N ILE A 122 -3.41 5.37 12.40
CA ILE A 122 -3.36 4.26 11.42
C ILE A 122 -4.75 3.64 11.31
N VAL A 123 -5.14 3.27 10.09
CA VAL A 123 -6.35 2.49 9.79
C VAL A 123 -5.96 1.01 9.74
N THR A 124 -6.70 0.17 10.47
CA THR A 124 -6.59 -1.30 10.45
C THR A 124 -7.97 -1.93 10.26
N TYR A 125 -8.02 -3.25 10.03
CA TYR A 125 -9.27 -3.93 9.72
C TYR A 125 -9.52 -5.14 10.62
N LYS A 126 -10.71 -5.18 11.23
CA LYS A 126 -11.25 -6.34 11.93
C LYS A 126 -12.36 -6.95 11.07
N GLY A 127 -11.99 -7.87 10.19
CA GLY A 127 -12.88 -8.35 9.13
C GLY A 127 -13.20 -7.20 8.17
N THR A 128 -14.48 -6.81 8.05
CA THR A 128 -14.90 -5.67 7.21
C THR A 128 -15.14 -4.39 8.00
N VAL A 129 -14.67 -4.31 9.25
CA VAL A 129 -14.77 -3.11 10.09
C VAL A 129 -13.42 -2.41 10.10
N ALA A 130 -13.38 -1.15 9.65
CA ALA A 130 -12.22 -0.29 9.79
C ALA A 130 -12.12 0.24 11.22
N GLU A 131 -10.93 0.15 11.81
CA GLU A 131 -10.60 0.69 13.13
C GLU A 131 -9.48 1.73 12.98
N VAL A 132 -9.70 2.94 13.50
CA VAL A 132 -8.74 4.05 13.45
C VAL A 132 -8.13 4.21 14.84
N ARG A 133 -6.80 4.09 14.96
CA ARG A 133 -6.09 4.22 16.24
C ARG A 133 -4.97 5.25 16.17
N ALA A 134 -4.82 6.01 17.25
CA ALA A 134 -3.75 6.96 17.42
C ALA A 134 -2.39 6.27 17.50
N VAL A 135 -1.41 6.80 16.75
CA VAL A 135 0.01 6.41 16.78
C VAL A 135 0.92 7.56 17.21
N GLN A 136 0.33 8.73 17.44
CA GLN A 136 0.93 9.89 18.09
C GLN A 136 -0.07 10.44 19.12
N GLU A 137 0.40 11.29 20.02
CA GLU A 137 -0.49 12.06 20.88
C GLU A 137 -1.31 13.06 20.03
N ILE A 138 -2.56 13.29 20.39
CA ILE A 138 -3.52 14.13 19.66
C ILE A 138 -4.20 15.03 20.69
N GLU A 139 -4.03 16.34 20.56
CA GLU A 139 -4.63 17.35 21.43
C GLU A 139 -5.98 17.84 20.88
N ALA A 140 -6.78 18.48 21.74
CA ALA A 140 -8.06 19.03 21.33
C ALA A 140 -7.86 20.18 20.32
N GLY A 141 -8.42 20.01 19.12
CA GLY A 141 -8.27 20.96 18.01
C GLY A 141 -7.28 20.51 16.94
N ASP A 142 -6.51 19.45 17.19
CA ASP A 142 -5.67 18.84 16.18
C ASP A 142 -6.51 18.16 15.09
N GLU A 143 -6.05 18.26 13.85
CA GLU A 143 -6.62 17.51 12.74
C GLU A 143 -6.12 16.05 12.77
N ILE A 144 -6.98 15.12 12.35
CA ILE A 144 -6.69 13.69 12.29
C ILE A 144 -6.19 13.33 10.90
N PHE A 145 -4.95 12.86 10.82
CA PHE A 145 -4.30 12.51 9.57
C PHE A 145 -3.91 11.04 9.50
N THR A 146 -4.24 10.40 8.38
CA THR A 146 -3.75 9.07 8.00
C THR A 146 -2.77 9.16 6.82
N SER A 147 -2.09 8.06 6.48
CA SER A 147 -1.30 7.99 5.25
C SER A 147 -2.09 7.32 4.14
N TYR A 148 -2.10 7.90 2.93
CA TYR A 148 -2.75 7.34 1.75
C TYR A 148 -1.80 6.50 0.90
N ILE A 149 -0.50 6.54 1.24
CA ILE A 149 0.60 6.03 0.42
C ILE A 149 1.64 5.35 1.30
N ASP A 150 2.51 4.58 0.67
CA ASP A 150 3.72 4.06 1.29
C ASP A 150 4.70 5.22 1.61
N LEU A 151 5.10 5.31 2.89
CA LEU A 151 5.97 6.36 3.42
C LEU A 151 7.46 6.08 3.24
N LEU A 152 7.85 4.95 2.62
CA LEU A 152 9.25 4.59 2.38
C LEU A 152 9.96 5.59 1.45
N TYR A 153 9.29 6.05 0.39
CA TYR A 153 9.89 6.81 -0.71
C TYR A 153 10.25 8.26 -0.34
N PRO A 154 11.17 8.92 -1.06
CA PRO A 154 11.52 10.34 -0.86
C PRO A 154 10.35 11.27 -1.19
N THR A 155 10.47 12.53 -0.80
CA THR A 155 9.38 13.53 -0.87
C THR A 155 8.86 13.75 -2.29
N GLU A 156 9.72 13.71 -3.30
CA GLU A 156 9.32 13.87 -4.70
C GLU A 156 8.40 12.72 -5.14
N ASP A 157 8.86 11.47 -4.98
CA ASP A 157 8.10 10.25 -5.33
C ASP A 157 6.75 10.19 -4.60
N ARG A 158 6.72 10.54 -3.30
CA ARG A 158 5.49 10.58 -2.51
C ARG A 158 4.50 11.58 -3.11
N ASN A 159 4.96 12.79 -3.41
CA ASN A 159 4.11 13.83 -3.98
C ASN A 159 3.72 13.57 -5.44
N ASP A 160 4.54 12.88 -6.23
CA ASP A 160 4.17 12.41 -7.56
C ASP A 160 2.98 11.46 -7.46
N ARG A 161 3.04 10.48 -6.53
CA ARG A 161 1.92 9.56 -6.28
C ARG A 161 0.67 10.28 -5.78
N LEU A 162 0.81 11.24 -4.87
CA LEU A 162 -0.33 12.00 -4.35
C LEU A 162 -0.97 12.89 -5.41
N ARG A 163 -0.17 13.52 -6.28
CA ARG A 163 -0.72 14.31 -7.40
C ARG A 163 -1.43 13.44 -8.41
N ASP A 164 -0.85 12.29 -8.75
CA ASP A 164 -1.43 11.39 -9.75
C ASP A 164 -2.73 10.73 -9.26
N SER A 165 -2.75 10.23 -8.02
CA SER A 165 -3.89 9.46 -7.50
C SER A 165 -4.93 10.32 -6.75
N TYR A 166 -4.52 11.44 -6.15
CA TYR A 166 -5.36 12.25 -5.26
C TYR A 166 -5.34 13.76 -5.59
N PHE A 167 -4.63 14.19 -6.64
CA PHE A 167 -4.70 15.54 -7.18
C PHE A 167 -4.33 16.69 -6.22
N PHE A 168 -3.45 16.42 -5.26
CA PHE A 168 -2.89 17.43 -4.35
C PHE A 168 -1.38 17.21 -4.13
N THR A 169 -0.71 18.24 -3.58
CA THR A 169 0.67 18.16 -3.11
C THR A 169 0.66 18.33 -1.60
N CYS A 170 1.30 17.42 -0.87
CA CYS A 170 1.37 17.47 0.58
C CYS A 170 2.43 18.46 1.06
N ASP A 171 2.07 19.28 2.04
CA ASP A 171 2.90 20.32 2.66
C ASP A 171 3.21 20.02 4.13
N CYS A 172 2.94 18.80 4.61
CA CYS A 172 3.26 18.38 5.97
C CYS A 172 4.76 18.55 6.29
N ARG A 173 5.11 18.50 7.58
CA ARG A 173 6.49 18.69 8.07
C ARG A 173 7.53 17.85 7.31
N GLU A 174 7.25 16.58 7.04
CA GLU A 174 8.19 15.69 6.32
C GLU A 174 8.41 16.17 4.87
N CYS A 175 7.36 16.63 4.19
CA CYS A 175 7.48 17.16 2.82
C CYS A 175 8.13 18.54 2.77
N PHE A 176 7.90 19.38 3.79
CA PHE A 176 8.52 20.70 3.90
C PHE A 176 10.01 20.60 4.21
N THR A 177 10.37 19.83 5.24
CA THR A 177 11.75 19.75 5.75
C THR A 177 12.65 18.81 4.95
N LYS A 178 12.07 17.76 4.34
CA LYS A 178 12.79 16.72 3.59
C LYS A 178 13.91 16.04 4.39
N GLU A 179 13.81 16.04 5.72
CA GLU A 179 14.87 15.56 6.64
C GLU A 179 15.33 14.13 6.32
N LYS A 180 14.39 13.25 5.94
CA LYS A 180 14.69 11.84 5.63
C LYS A 180 15.15 11.58 4.20
N ASP A 181 15.02 12.53 3.27
CA ASP A 181 15.29 12.27 1.86
C ASP A 181 16.76 11.91 1.60
N LYS A 182 17.69 12.55 2.32
CA LYS A 182 19.13 12.24 2.24
C LYS A 182 19.44 10.80 2.65
N ASP A 183 18.80 10.33 3.71
CA ASP A 183 18.98 8.97 4.23
C ASP A 183 18.27 7.94 3.36
N LYS A 184 17.10 8.28 2.80
CA LYS A 184 16.37 7.43 1.86
C LYS A 184 17.12 7.24 0.54
N LEU A 185 17.81 8.29 0.09
CA LEU A 185 18.62 8.31 -1.13
C LEU A 185 20.11 8.07 -0.85
N GLU A 186 20.44 7.29 0.19
CA GLU A 186 21.83 7.08 0.61
C GLU A 186 22.69 6.52 -0.55
N ILE A 187 23.82 7.19 -0.78
CA ILE A 187 24.77 6.90 -1.84
C ILE A 187 25.95 6.13 -1.24
N ARG A 188 26.50 5.19 -2.01
CA ARG A 188 27.68 4.41 -1.63
C ARG A 188 28.88 5.33 -1.40
N LYS A 189 29.61 5.10 -0.32
CA LYS A 189 30.89 5.78 -0.05
C LYS A 189 31.96 5.18 -0.94
N LEU A 190 32.34 5.90 -1.99
CA LEU A 190 33.42 5.55 -2.91
C LEU A 190 34.66 6.41 -2.64
N ASN A 191 35.82 5.96 -3.12
CA ASN A 191 37.06 6.74 -3.01
C ASN A 191 36.98 8.05 -3.80
N GLU A 192 36.30 8.03 -4.95
CA GLU A 192 36.01 9.20 -5.75
C GLU A 192 34.51 9.56 -5.62
N PRO A 193 34.16 10.83 -5.38
CA PRO A 193 32.78 11.24 -5.26
C PRO A 193 32.05 11.12 -6.60
N LEU A 194 30.86 10.52 -6.56
CA LEU A 194 29.99 10.40 -7.73
C LEU A 194 29.46 11.77 -8.17
N SER A 195 29.36 11.99 -9.48
CA SER A 195 28.77 13.23 -10.02
C SER A 195 27.27 13.29 -9.71
N ALA A 196 26.74 14.50 -9.54
CA ALA A 196 25.31 14.69 -9.32
C ALA A 196 24.45 14.19 -10.50
N GLU A 197 25.00 14.19 -11.71
CA GLU A 197 24.34 13.65 -12.90
C GLU A 197 24.21 12.12 -12.84
N ALA A 198 25.28 11.41 -12.49
CA ALA A 198 25.24 9.96 -12.33
C ALA A 198 24.21 9.52 -11.29
N VAL A 199 24.07 10.27 -10.20
CA VAL A 199 23.04 10.01 -9.17
C VAL A 199 21.63 10.23 -9.74
N ARG A 200 21.38 11.34 -10.44
CA ARG A 200 20.07 11.61 -11.07
C ARG A 200 19.70 10.54 -12.10
N ASP A 201 20.67 10.11 -12.90
CA ASP A 201 20.47 9.06 -13.89
C ASP A 201 20.12 7.72 -13.24
N MET A 202 20.76 7.39 -12.12
CA MET A 202 20.44 6.18 -11.38
C MET A 202 19.06 6.25 -10.71
N ILE A 203 18.64 7.42 -10.20
CA ILE A 203 17.28 7.62 -9.67
C ILE A 203 16.24 7.41 -10.78
N ARG A 204 16.46 7.99 -11.97
CA ARG A 204 15.59 7.80 -13.13
C ARG A 204 15.53 6.33 -13.55
N TYR A 205 16.68 5.65 -13.59
CA TYR A 205 16.73 4.21 -13.85
C TYR A 205 15.91 3.42 -12.82
N ALA A 206 16.07 3.71 -11.52
CA ALA A 206 15.35 3.04 -10.46
C ALA A 206 13.82 3.20 -10.57
N ARG A 207 13.33 4.43 -10.81
CA ARG A 207 11.90 4.70 -11.04
C ARG A 207 11.37 3.90 -12.24
N ASN A 208 12.12 3.85 -13.34
CA ASN A 208 11.74 3.09 -14.53
C ASN A 208 11.68 1.58 -14.27
N VAL A 209 12.65 1.02 -13.55
CA VAL A 209 12.67 -0.41 -13.22
C VAL A 209 11.52 -0.80 -12.31
N ILE A 210 11.14 0.06 -11.36
CA ILE A 210 9.98 -0.20 -10.49
C ILE A 210 8.69 -0.34 -11.32
N GLU A 211 8.47 0.57 -12.28
CA GLU A 211 7.30 0.50 -13.16
C GLU A 211 7.38 -0.66 -14.17
N GLU A 212 8.57 -0.96 -14.69
CA GLU A 212 8.79 -2.13 -15.54
C GLU A 212 8.49 -3.43 -14.78
N PHE A 213 8.99 -3.56 -13.55
CA PHE A 213 8.75 -4.72 -12.70
C PHE A 213 7.26 -4.90 -12.39
N ARG A 214 6.55 -3.80 -12.10
CA ARG A 214 5.10 -3.83 -11.89
C ARG A 214 4.37 -4.43 -13.10
N ARG A 215 4.75 -4.07 -14.33
CA ARG A 215 4.17 -4.63 -15.56
C ARG A 215 4.59 -6.09 -15.76
N ALA A 216 5.87 -6.37 -15.55
CA ALA A 216 6.47 -7.68 -15.76
C ALA A 216 5.82 -8.79 -14.93
N LYS A 217 5.35 -8.50 -13.70
CA LYS A 217 4.65 -9.47 -12.85
C LYS A 217 3.46 -10.16 -13.52
N HIS A 218 2.85 -9.53 -14.53
CA HIS A 218 1.66 -10.06 -15.19
C HIS A 218 1.98 -11.09 -16.30
N TYR A 219 3.23 -11.17 -16.77
CA TYR A 219 3.58 -12.01 -17.92
C TYR A 219 4.94 -12.72 -17.82
N LYS A 220 5.84 -12.31 -16.92
CA LYS A 220 7.13 -12.98 -16.69
C LYS A 220 6.99 -14.09 -15.66
N SER A 221 7.81 -15.13 -15.82
CA SER A 221 7.96 -16.21 -14.84
C SER A 221 8.65 -15.73 -13.56
N PRO A 222 8.49 -16.44 -12.42
CA PRO A 222 9.19 -16.10 -11.18
C PRO A 222 10.70 -16.00 -11.31
N GLY A 223 11.34 -16.90 -12.07
CA GLY A 223 12.79 -16.87 -12.31
C GLY A 223 13.24 -15.60 -13.05
N GLU A 224 12.53 -15.20 -14.10
CA GLU A 224 12.82 -13.95 -14.82
C GLU A 224 12.58 -12.71 -13.96
N LEU A 225 11.58 -12.72 -13.08
CA LEU A 225 11.34 -11.64 -12.13
C LEU A 225 12.49 -11.51 -11.12
N LEU A 226 13.00 -12.64 -10.61
CA LEU A 226 14.16 -12.62 -9.72
C LEU A 226 15.39 -12.07 -10.45
N GLU A 227 15.62 -12.48 -11.70
CA GLU A 227 16.72 -11.97 -12.52
C GLU A 227 16.63 -10.45 -12.72
N VAL A 228 15.43 -9.90 -13.00
CA VAL A 228 15.22 -8.45 -13.07
C VAL A 228 15.59 -7.77 -11.75
N CYS A 229 15.24 -8.36 -10.60
CA CYS A 229 15.62 -7.82 -9.30
C CYS A 229 17.14 -7.86 -9.09
N GLU A 230 17.80 -8.97 -9.39
CA GLU A 230 19.23 -9.15 -9.16
C GLU A 230 20.06 -8.24 -10.07
N LEU A 231 19.74 -8.15 -11.36
CA LEU A 231 20.43 -7.27 -12.31
C LEU A 231 20.25 -5.79 -11.95
N SER A 232 19.05 -5.40 -11.51
CA SER A 232 18.80 -4.01 -11.10
C SER A 232 19.49 -3.67 -9.78
N LEU A 233 19.52 -4.59 -8.81
CA LEU A 233 20.28 -4.44 -7.56
C LEU A 233 21.78 -4.30 -7.82
N ASP A 234 22.36 -5.12 -8.71
CA ASP A 234 23.78 -5.02 -9.08
C ASP A 234 24.09 -3.66 -9.72
N LYS A 235 23.29 -3.26 -10.71
CA LYS A 235 23.47 -1.97 -11.39
C LYS A 235 23.31 -0.79 -10.43
N MET A 236 22.26 -0.77 -9.62
CA MET A 236 22.04 0.30 -8.64
C MET A 236 23.12 0.30 -7.54
N GLY A 237 23.63 -0.86 -7.13
CA GLY A 237 24.67 -1.01 -6.12
C GLY A 237 26.03 -0.40 -6.48
N SER A 238 26.23 -0.01 -7.73
CA SER A 238 27.36 0.82 -8.16
C SER A 238 27.29 2.26 -7.63
N VAL A 239 26.09 2.77 -7.34
CA VAL A 239 25.82 4.15 -6.91
C VAL A 239 25.18 4.19 -5.53
N PHE A 240 24.15 3.39 -5.29
CA PHE A 240 23.35 3.42 -4.07
C PHE A 240 23.91 2.51 -2.98
N ALA A 241 23.73 2.92 -1.72
CA ALA A 241 23.98 2.04 -0.58
C ALA A 241 22.85 1.02 -0.43
N ASP A 242 23.09 -0.10 0.26
CA ASP A 242 22.08 -1.13 0.52
C ASP A 242 20.84 -0.61 1.28
N SER A 243 20.99 0.48 2.04
CA SER A 243 19.93 1.18 2.77
C SER A 243 19.08 2.12 1.92
N ASN A 244 19.45 2.34 0.65
CA ASN A 244 18.72 3.20 -0.27
C ASN A 244 17.34 2.61 -0.59
N VAL A 245 16.31 3.43 -0.63
CA VAL A 245 14.93 2.96 -0.78
C VAL A 245 14.66 2.22 -2.10
N TYR A 246 15.37 2.54 -3.18
CA TYR A 246 15.25 1.83 -4.44
C TYR A 246 15.88 0.43 -4.37
N MET A 247 17.01 0.30 -3.65
CA MET A 247 17.61 -0.99 -3.33
C MET A 247 16.64 -1.81 -2.47
N LEU A 248 16.06 -1.21 -1.43
CA LEU A 248 15.09 -1.86 -0.56
C LEU A 248 13.83 -2.29 -1.30
N HIS A 249 13.35 -1.50 -2.27
CA HIS A 249 12.23 -1.86 -3.13
C HIS A 249 12.54 -3.15 -3.87
N MET A 250 13.66 -3.21 -4.59
CA MET A 250 14.00 -4.40 -5.39
C MET A 250 14.31 -5.61 -4.50
N MET A 251 14.91 -5.43 -3.31
CA MET A 251 15.05 -6.51 -2.33
C MET A 251 13.69 -7.02 -1.83
N TYR A 252 12.72 -6.13 -1.59
CA TYR A 252 11.36 -6.53 -1.18
C TYR A 252 10.65 -7.31 -2.28
N GLN A 253 10.80 -6.87 -3.54
CA GLN A 253 10.26 -7.60 -4.69
C GLN A 253 10.90 -8.99 -4.83
N ALA A 254 12.23 -9.08 -4.74
CA ALA A 254 12.96 -10.35 -4.78
C ALA A 254 12.53 -11.28 -3.63
N MET A 255 12.37 -10.75 -2.42
CA MET A 255 11.84 -11.51 -1.28
C MET A 255 10.46 -12.10 -1.59
N GLY A 256 9.55 -11.32 -2.18
CA GLY A 256 8.22 -11.79 -2.58
C GLY A 256 8.30 -12.92 -3.62
N VAL A 257 9.22 -12.82 -4.59
CA VAL A 257 9.44 -13.88 -5.59
C VAL A 257 9.99 -15.15 -4.93
N CYS A 258 10.96 -15.04 -4.02
CA CYS A 258 11.47 -16.18 -3.25
C CYS A 258 10.36 -16.86 -2.43
N LEU A 259 9.51 -16.09 -1.75
CA LEU A 259 8.36 -16.62 -1.00
C LEU A 259 7.41 -17.41 -1.90
N TYR A 260 7.11 -16.88 -3.10
CA TYR A 260 6.24 -17.57 -4.07
C TYR A 260 6.85 -18.90 -4.55
N MET A 261 8.16 -18.92 -4.77
CA MET A 261 8.89 -20.13 -5.19
C MET A 261 9.19 -21.10 -4.04
N GLN A 262 8.79 -20.78 -2.81
CA GLN A 262 9.13 -21.52 -1.59
C GLN A 262 10.64 -21.60 -1.31
N ASP A 263 11.42 -20.63 -1.80
CA ASP A 263 12.82 -20.42 -1.43
C ASP A 263 12.87 -19.62 -0.12
N TRP A 264 12.65 -20.32 0.99
CA TRP A 264 12.55 -19.73 2.33
C TRP A 264 13.86 -19.09 2.77
N GLU A 265 14.99 -19.72 2.47
CA GLU A 265 16.32 -19.20 2.76
C GLU A 265 16.60 -17.92 1.96
N GLY A 266 16.23 -17.87 0.68
CA GLY A 266 16.33 -16.67 -0.14
C GLY A 266 15.47 -15.52 0.39
N ALA A 267 14.21 -15.80 0.71
CA ALA A 267 13.32 -14.83 1.32
C ALA A 267 13.89 -14.29 2.64
N LEU A 268 14.44 -15.17 3.48
CA LEU A 268 15.07 -14.79 4.75
C LEU A 268 16.31 -13.91 4.54
N ARG A 269 17.17 -14.23 3.56
CA ARG A 269 18.35 -13.42 3.22
C ARG A 269 17.97 -12.00 2.85
N TYR A 270 16.97 -11.81 1.99
CA TYR A 270 16.50 -10.46 1.63
C TYR A 270 15.85 -9.74 2.81
N GLY A 271 14.95 -10.41 3.55
CA GLY A 271 14.27 -9.82 4.70
C GLY A 271 15.24 -9.28 5.77
N GLN A 272 16.34 -9.99 6.03
CA GLN A 272 17.37 -9.57 6.98
C GLN A 272 18.07 -8.26 6.56
N LYS A 273 18.29 -8.06 5.25
CA LYS A 273 18.85 -6.81 4.71
C LYS A 273 17.85 -5.66 4.78
N ILE A 274 16.56 -5.93 4.61
CA ILE A 274 15.49 -4.92 4.52
C ILE A 274 15.12 -4.33 5.88
N ILE A 275 15.00 -5.17 6.91
CA ILE A 275 14.27 -4.78 8.13
C ILE A 275 14.89 -3.61 8.91
N LYS A 276 16.22 -3.52 8.95
CA LYS A 276 16.92 -2.46 9.69
C LYS A 276 16.76 -1.10 9.00
N PRO A 277 17.02 -0.94 7.69
CA PRO A 277 16.68 0.27 6.95
C PRO A 277 15.18 0.63 7.00
N TYR A 278 14.28 -0.35 6.88
CA TYR A 278 12.83 -0.12 7.03
C TYR A 278 12.51 0.55 8.38
N SER A 279 13.06 0.00 9.47
CA SER A 279 12.83 0.55 10.82
C SER A 279 13.38 1.98 11.00
N LYS A 280 14.31 2.43 10.14
CA LYS A 280 14.85 3.80 10.14
C LYS A 280 14.00 4.75 9.28
N HIS A 281 13.52 4.29 8.13
CA HIS A 281 12.86 5.13 7.13
C HIS A 281 11.37 5.35 7.42
N TYR A 282 10.70 4.36 8.01
CA TYR A 282 9.30 4.46 8.38
C TYR A 282 9.09 5.18 9.73
N PRO A 283 7.87 5.68 10.01
CA PRO A 283 7.48 6.15 11.35
C PRO A 283 7.62 5.06 12.42
N SER A 284 7.69 5.49 13.69
CA SER A 284 7.88 4.61 14.85
C SER A 284 6.87 3.47 14.94
N TYR A 285 5.62 3.74 14.58
CA TYR A 285 4.59 2.73 14.37
C TYR A 285 4.27 2.68 12.89
N SER A 286 4.56 1.56 12.25
CA SER A 286 4.34 1.35 10.81
C SER A 286 3.90 -0.09 10.58
N LEU A 287 2.80 -0.26 9.85
CA LEU A 287 2.33 -1.59 9.45
C LEU A 287 3.33 -2.28 8.51
N ASN A 288 4.06 -1.54 7.68
CA ASN A 288 5.11 -2.09 6.82
C ASN A 288 6.27 -2.69 7.63
N VAL A 289 6.64 -2.03 8.74
CA VAL A 289 7.68 -2.54 9.66
C VAL A 289 7.15 -3.75 10.44
N ALA A 290 5.90 -3.71 10.92
CA ALA A 290 5.27 -4.84 11.60
C ALA A 290 5.16 -6.08 10.70
N SER A 291 4.65 -5.92 9.48
CA SER A 291 4.53 -6.98 8.47
C SER A 291 5.89 -7.58 8.13
N MET A 292 6.94 -6.77 7.96
CA MET A 292 8.30 -7.29 7.71
C MET A 292 8.84 -8.09 8.90
N TRP A 293 8.61 -7.64 10.14
CA TRP A 293 8.97 -8.42 11.33
C TRP A 293 8.17 -9.72 11.42
N LEU A 294 6.90 -9.71 11.03
CA LEU A 294 6.04 -10.89 11.03
C LEU A 294 6.52 -11.93 10.02
N LYS A 295 6.77 -11.51 8.77
CA LYS A 295 7.34 -12.36 7.70
C LYS A 295 8.67 -12.97 8.13
N LEU A 296 9.58 -12.15 8.69
CA LEU A 296 10.84 -12.65 9.24
C LEU A 296 10.64 -13.64 10.39
N GLY A 297 9.71 -13.34 11.30
CA GLY A 297 9.36 -14.21 12.42
C GLY A 297 8.91 -15.58 11.93
N ARG A 298 7.93 -15.63 11.03
CA ARG A 298 7.40 -16.86 10.44
C ARG A 298 8.46 -17.62 9.65
N LEU A 299 9.31 -16.95 8.86
CA LEU A 299 10.45 -17.57 8.16
C LEU A 299 11.45 -18.20 9.13
N TYR A 300 11.85 -17.49 10.20
CA TYR A 300 12.75 -18.03 11.21
C TYR A 300 12.15 -19.24 11.94
N MET A 301 10.85 -19.20 12.26
CA MET A 301 10.16 -20.33 12.89
C MET A 301 10.12 -21.54 11.97
N GLY A 302 9.79 -21.35 10.69
CA GLY A 302 9.78 -22.42 9.68
C GLY A 302 11.16 -23.01 9.38
N LEU A 303 12.22 -22.21 9.48
CA LEU A 303 13.62 -22.64 9.32
C LEU A 303 14.28 -23.07 10.65
N GLU A 304 13.47 -23.44 11.65
CA GLU A 304 13.89 -23.97 12.95
C GLU A 304 14.80 -23.03 13.80
N ASN A 305 14.91 -21.74 13.44
CA ASN A 305 15.61 -20.73 14.22
C ASN A 305 14.67 -20.02 15.20
N ARG A 306 14.15 -20.79 16.15
CA ARG A 306 13.17 -20.33 17.13
C ARG A 306 13.61 -19.08 17.93
N PRO A 307 14.85 -18.95 18.44
CA PRO A 307 15.25 -17.75 19.18
C PRO A 307 15.11 -16.46 18.36
N ALA A 308 15.48 -16.51 17.07
CA ALA A 308 15.32 -15.37 16.16
C ALA A 308 13.85 -15.12 15.81
N GLY A 309 13.08 -16.18 15.55
CA GLY A 309 11.65 -16.12 15.26
C GLY A 309 10.85 -15.46 16.38
N VAL A 310 11.02 -15.94 17.62
CA VAL A 310 10.37 -15.34 18.81
C VAL A 310 10.71 -13.86 18.97
N LYS A 311 11.98 -13.48 18.74
CA LYS A 311 12.42 -12.09 18.83
C LYS A 311 11.76 -11.22 17.75
N ALA A 312 11.62 -11.72 16.53
CA ALA A 312 10.99 -11.01 15.43
C ALA A 312 9.47 -10.87 15.64
N LEU A 313 8.77 -11.94 15.99
CA LEU A 313 7.34 -11.92 16.27
C LEU A 313 6.98 -10.99 17.44
N LYS A 314 7.78 -10.96 18.50
CA LYS A 314 7.59 -9.99 19.60
C LYS A 314 7.70 -8.53 19.15
N LYS A 315 8.57 -8.22 18.17
CA LYS A 315 8.65 -6.87 17.59
C LYS A 315 7.44 -6.53 16.73
N ALA A 316 6.92 -7.49 15.96
CA ALA A 316 5.67 -7.31 15.23
C ALA A 316 4.51 -7.03 16.19
N ILE A 317 4.33 -7.85 17.23
CA ILE A 317 3.29 -7.68 18.27
C ILE A 317 3.38 -6.29 18.90
N ALA A 318 4.57 -5.80 19.26
CA ALA A 318 4.71 -4.50 19.92
C ALA A 318 4.16 -3.34 19.08
N ILE A 319 4.28 -3.38 17.75
CA ILE A 319 3.71 -2.38 16.85
C ILE A 319 2.21 -2.64 16.64
N MET A 320 1.83 -3.92 16.45
CA MET A 320 0.44 -4.30 16.19
C MET A 320 -0.48 -4.04 17.37
N GLU A 321 -0.01 -4.16 18.62
CA GLU A 321 -0.80 -3.82 19.81
C GLU A 321 -1.24 -2.35 19.84
N ILE A 322 -0.46 -1.45 19.24
CA ILE A 322 -0.80 -0.04 19.10
C ILE A 322 -1.73 0.18 17.90
N ALA A 323 -1.35 -0.31 16.72
CA ALA A 323 -2.10 -0.06 15.49
C ALA A 323 -3.44 -0.83 15.42
N HIS A 324 -3.45 -2.09 15.83
CA HIS A 324 -4.62 -2.98 15.78
C HIS A 324 -5.33 -3.12 17.14
N GLY A 325 -4.69 -2.73 18.24
CA GLY A 325 -5.20 -2.97 19.59
C GLY A 325 -4.78 -4.33 20.16
N LYS A 326 -4.67 -4.40 21.49
CA LYS A 326 -4.17 -5.58 22.21
C LYS A 326 -5.07 -6.82 22.11
N ASP A 327 -6.36 -6.60 21.88
CA ASP A 327 -7.42 -7.60 21.77
C ASP A 327 -7.69 -8.02 20.31
N HIS A 328 -6.92 -7.51 19.34
CA HIS A 328 -7.13 -7.84 17.94
C HIS A 328 -6.89 -9.34 17.68
N PRO A 329 -7.73 -10.01 16.85
CA PRO A 329 -7.56 -11.42 16.51
C PRO A 329 -6.14 -11.78 16.05
N TYR A 330 -5.54 -11.02 15.14
CA TYR A 330 -4.16 -11.23 14.69
C TYR A 330 -3.13 -11.17 15.83
N VAL A 331 -3.27 -10.22 16.76
CA VAL A 331 -2.35 -10.10 17.91
C VAL A 331 -2.48 -11.31 18.82
N ILE A 332 -3.71 -11.79 19.05
CA ILE A 332 -3.97 -12.99 19.83
C ILE A 332 -3.41 -14.24 19.14
N GLU A 333 -3.57 -14.35 17.82
CA GLU A 333 -3.08 -15.47 17.03
C GLU A 333 -1.55 -15.56 17.07
N ILE A 334 -0.84 -14.45 16.84
CA ILE A 334 0.63 -14.45 16.88
C ILE A 334 1.13 -14.75 18.30
N LYS A 335 0.41 -14.34 19.36
CA LYS A 335 0.73 -14.74 20.73
C LYS A 335 0.57 -16.25 20.95
N LYS A 336 -0.45 -16.87 20.35
CA LYS A 336 -0.61 -18.34 20.37
C LYS A 336 0.50 -19.04 19.57
N GLU A 337 0.91 -18.49 18.42
CA GLU A 337 2.07 -19.01 17.65
C GLU A 337 3.33 -19.05 18.54
N LEU A 338 3.53 -18.05 19.40
CA LEU A 338 4.65 -18.00 20.35
C LEU A 338 4.57 -19.01 21.50
N GLU A 339 3.36 -19.46 21.87
CA GLU A 339 3.12 -20.44 22.94
C GLU A 339 3.16 -21.88 22.42
N ALA A 340 2.70 -22.09 21.17
CA ALA A 340 2.60 -23.41 20.55
C ALA A 340 3.94 -23.98 20.09
N HIS A 341 4.90 -23.11 19.80
CA HIS A 341 6.27 -23.49 19.48
C HIS A 341 7.12 -23.32 20.70
#